data_AF-A0A534XD98-F1
#
_entry.id   AF-A0A534XD98-F1
#
_cell.length_a   1.000
_cell.length_b   1.000
_cell.length_c   1.000
_cell.angle_alpha   90.00
_cell.angle_beta   90.00
_cell.angle_gamma   90.00
#
_symmetry.space_group_name_H-M   'P 1'
#
loop_
_entity.id
_entity.type
_entity.pdbx_description
1 polymer ?
#
loop_
_entity_poly.entity_id
_entity_poly.type
_entity_poly.pdbx_seq_one_letter_code
_entity_poly.pdbx_strand_id
1 'polypeptide(L)' 'PRTPSRYGVRGIPNLIIFHGGQVKEQIVGAVPKAQLVKAIDQVVNGHA' A
#
# COMPACT_ATOMS: atom_id res chain seq x y z
N PRO A 1 9.16 -15.00 -9.53
CA PRO A 1 8.69 -14.26 -8.33
C PRO A 1 7.16 -14.32 -8.14
N ARG A 2 6.66 -15.14 -7.20
CA ARG A 2 5.21 -15.38 -7.03
C ARG A 2 4.47 -14.24 -6.33
N THR A 3 5.07 -13.64 -5.30
CA THR A 3 4.45 -12.57 -4.50
C THR A 3 4.23 -11.27 -5.29
N PRO A 4 5.21 -10.73 -6.05
CA PRO A 4 5.01 -9.54 -6.86
C PRO A 4 3.91 -9.72 -7.93
N SER A 5 3.89 -10.87 -8.62
CA SER A 5 2.86 -11.18 -9.61
C SER A 5 1.46 -11.30 -8.98
N ARG A 6 1.35 -11.87 -7.77
CA ARG A 6 0.08 -11.98 -7.03
C ARG A 6 -0.55 -10.61 -6.75
N TYR A 7 0.26 -9.58 -6.54
CA TYR A 7 -0.20 -8.24 -6.19
C TYR A 7 0.00 -7.21 -7.31
N GLY A 8 0.20 -7.65 -8.55
CA GLY A 8 0.30 -6.75 -9.72
C GLY A 8 1.43 -5.73 -9.63
N VAL A 9 2.54 -6.05 -8.97
CA VAL A 9 3.69 -5.13 -8.82
C VAL A 9 4.37 -4.95 -10.18
N ARG A 10 4.30 -3.72 -10.72
CA ARG A 10 4.82 -3.34 -12.05
C ARG A 10 5.98 -2.33 -12.01
N GLY A 11 6.36 -1.86 -10.82
CA GLY A 11 7.43 -0.88 -10.63
C GLY A 11 7.91 -0.87 -9.18
N ILE A 12 9.10 -0.32 -8.96
CA ILE A 12 9.75 -0.24 -7.65
C ILE A 12 10.14 1.22 -7.30
N PRO A 13 10.16 1.60 -6.00
CA PRO A 13 9.66 0.83 -4.86
C PRO A 13 8.12 0.64 -4.90
N ASN A 14 7.61 -0.39 -4.23
CA ASN A 14 6.17 -0.67 -4.13
C ASN A 14 5.80 -0.97 -2.68
N LEU A 15 4.87 -0.19 -2.12
CA LEU A 15 4.32 -0.39 -0.79
C LEU A 15 2.87 -0.84 -0.92
N ILE A 16 2.50 -1.92 -0.21
CA ILE A 16 1.13 -2.44 -0.17
C ILE A 16 0.68 -2.46 1.28
N ILE A 17 -0.44 -1.80 1.58
CA ILE A 17 -1.01 -1.73 2.93
C ILE A 17 -2.19 -2.69 3.00
N PHE A 18 -2.11 -3.61 3.96
CA PHE A 18 -3.14 -4.61 4.23
C PHE A 18 -3.89 -4.28 5.51
N HIS A 19 -5.21 -4.49 5.51
CA HIS A 19 -6.04 -4.44 6.71
C HIS A 19 -7.13 -5.51 6.61
N GLY A 20 -7.35 -6.27 7.68
CA GLY A 20 -8.31 -7.37 7.70
C GLY A 20 -8.04 -8.46 6.64
N GLY A 21 -6.78 -8.66 6.25
CA GLY A 21 -6.39 -9.62 5.21
C GLY A 21 -6.68 -9.17 3.77
N GLN A 22 -7.16 -7.93 3.58
CA GLN A 22 -7.42 -7.33 2.27
C GLN A 22 -6.42 -6.23 1.96
N VAL A 23 -6.09 -6.04 0.68
CA VAL A 23 -5.32 -4.88 0.22
C VAL A 23 -6.23 -3.66 0.32
N LYS A 24 -5.82 -2.64 1.09
CA LYS A 24 -6.55 -1.38 1.21
C LYS A 24 -5.91 -0.23 0.44
N GLU A 25 -4.59 -0.28 0.26
CA GLU A 25 -3.85 0.75 -0.46
C GLU A 25 -2.58 0.17 -1.10
N GLN A 26 -2.17 0.72 -2.24
CA GLN A 26 -0.93 0.38 -2.93
C GLN A 26 -0.26 1.63 -3.50
N ILE A 27 0.97 1.90 -3.08
CA ILE A 27 1.78 3.03 -3.52
C ILE A 27 2.94 2.51 -4.37
N VAL A 28 3.02 2.99 -5.62
CA VAL A 28 4.11 2.68 -6.55
C VAL A 28 4.99 3.94 -6.70
N GLY A 29 6.29 3.76 -6.55
CA GLY A 29 7.26 4.85 -6.60
C GLY A 29 7.51 5.49 -5.23
N ALA A 30 8.49 6.39 -5.18
CA ALA A 30 8.79 7.16 -3.99
C ALA A 30 7.79 8.31 -3.84
N VAL A 31 7.27 8.51 -2.62
CA VAL A 31 6.34 9.59 -2.29
C VAL A 31 6.78 10.31 -1.01
N PRO A 32 6.35 11.57 -0.77
CA PRO A 32 6.69 12.31 0.43
C PRO A 32 6.15 11.65 1.71
N LYS A 33 6.83 11.90 2.84
CA LYS A 33 6.42 11.38 4.17
C LYS A 33 4.96 11.68 4.51
N ALA A 34 4.48 12.88 4.23
CA ALA A 34 3.10 13.28 4.52
C ALA A 34 2.06 12.38 3.82
N GLN A 35 2.35 11.93 2.59
CA GLN A 35 1.49 11.03 1.85
C GLN A 35 1.49 9.62 2.45
N LEU A 36 2.66 9.12 2.89
CA LEU A 36 2.75 7.83 3.58
C LEU A 36 1.96 7.82 4.89
N VAL A 37 2.11 8.86 5.71
CA VAL A 37 1.39 9.00 6.98
C VAL A 37 -0.12 9.02 6.73
N LYS A 38 -0.58 9.84 5.78
CA LYS A 38 -2.00 9.90 5.41
C LYS A 38 -2.54 8.54 4.96
N ALA A 39 -1.82 7.84 4.09
CA ALA A 39 -2.24 6.52 3.60
C ALA A 39 -2.36 5.49 4.73
N ILE A 40 -1.40 5.48 5.66
CA ILE A 40 -1.44 4.58 6.82
C ILE A 40 -2.60 4.95 7.75
N ASP A 41 -2.76 6.24 8.08
CA ASP A 41 -3.84 6.70 8.96
C ASP A 41 -5.23 6.38 8.39
N GLN A 42 -5.41 6.53 7.07
CA GLN A 42 -6.66 6.15 6.40
C GLN A 42 -6.95 4.66 6.52
N VAL A 43 -5.94 3.79 6.42
CA VAL A 43 -6.13 2.34 6.49
C VAL A 43 -6.27 1.83 7.92
N VAL A 44 -5.60 2.45 8.90
CA VAL A 44 -5.63 2.02 10.29
C VAL A 44 -6.83 2.59 11.05
N ASN A 45 -7.21 3.84 10.77
CA ASN A 45 -8.26 4.56 11.50
C ASN A 45 -9.57 4.72 10.68
N GLY A 46 -9.54 4.40 9.38
CA GLY A 46 -10.73 4.44 8.51
C GLY A 46 -11.60 3.20 8.69
N HIS A 47 -12.89 3.40 8.92
CA HIS A 47 -13.89 2.34 9.11
C HIS A 47 -14.28 1.57 7.82
N ALA A 48 -13.41 1.45 6.81
CA ALA A 48 -13.71 0.69 5.58
C ALA A 48 -12.48 0.35 4.75
#